data_AF-A0A0P9DCX1-F1
#
_entry.id   AF-A0A0P9DCX1-F1
#
_cell.length_a   1.000
_cell.length_b   1.000
_cell.length_c   1.000
_cell.angle_alpha   90.00
_cell.angle_beta   90.00
_cell.angle_gamma   90.00
#
_symmetry.space_group_name_H-M   'P 1'
#
loop_
_entity.id
_entity.type
_entity.pdbx_description
1 polymer ?
#
loop_
_entity_poly.entity_id
_entity_poly.type
_entity_poly.pdbx_seq_one_letter_code
_entity_poly.pdbx_strand_id
1 'polypeptide(L)'
;TCANPGPDRPNAFVDLSQSTTYSIAPPDINARFIAPFGANATNINEWLAGGNSLWVQDKGFAIRSGSQWKKAFTLTSANQTYTAVAMKGDTAAGGWCGPCNNAGFARGITIGTRDASSASGWNFAAVPTTGLPLRYVGGVAVGPNGEVYASINGFSRRFTEGEGAGVGHVFQYNATTQSWADISANFPDVPANSIQALSNGALVVATDLAVLYRAPGATAWQ
;
A
#
# COMPACT_ATOMS: atom_id res chain seq x y z
N THR A 1 -8.05 -21.28 -11.16
CA THR A 1 -9.31 -21.87 -11.67
C THR A 1 -9.68 -21.11 -12.92
N CYS A 2 -9.79 -21.78 -14.06
CA CYS A 2 -10.16 -21.11 -15.32
C CYS A 2 -11.66 -20.81 -15.28
N ALA A 3 -12.03 -19.54 -15.44
CA ALA A 3 -13.44 -19.14 -15.53
C ALA A 3 -14.08 -19.76 -16.79
N ASN A 4 -15.39 -20.05 -16.72
CA ASN A 4 -16.15 -20.50 -17.88
C ASN A 4 -16.09 -19.42 -18.99
N PRO A 5 -15.54 -19.72 -20.18
CA PRO A 5 -15.33 -18.76 -21.25
C PRO A 5 -16.62 -18.32 -21.95
N GLY A 6 -17.77 -18.84 -21.51
CA GLY A 6 -19.07 -18.52 -22.07
C GLY A 6 -19.36 -19.32 -23.35
N PRO A 7 -20.60 -19.24 -23.86
CA PRO A 7 -21.05 -20.03 -25.01
C PRO A 7 -20.33 -19.67 -26.31
N ASP A 8 -19.75 -18.48 -26.41
CA ASP A 8 -19.12 -17.98 -27.64
C ASP A 8 -17.67 -18.47 -27.82
N ARG A 9 -17.08 -19.08 -26.78
CA ARG A 9 -15.68 -19.58 -26.79
C ARG A 9 -15.56 -20.92 -26.07
N PRO A 10 -16.32 -21.95 -26.49
CA PRO A 10 -16.38 -23.24 -25.79
C PRO A 10 -15.01 -23.94 -25.72
N ASN A 11 -14.09 -23.60 -26.62
CA ASN A 11 -12.77 -24.20 -26.71
C ASN A 11 -11.69 -23.48 -25.90
N ALA A 12 -11.97 -22.38 -25.19
CA ALA A 12 -10.93 -21.64 -24.46
C ALA A 12 -10.27 -22.41 -23.30
N PHE A 13 -10.83 -23.56 -22.91
CA PHE A 13 -10.20 -24.49 -21.97
C PHE A 13 -9.16 -25.43 -22.61
N VAL A 14 -9.21 -25.62 -23.94
CA VAL A 14 -8.33 -26.53 -24.70
C VAL A 14 -7.49 -25.80 -25.75
N ASP A 15 -7.85 -24.56 -26.11
CA ASP A 15 -7.14 -23.65 -26.99
C ASP A 15 -6.82 -22.35 -26.23
N LEU A 16 -5.56 -22.22 -25.81
CA LEU A 16 -5.08 -21.04 -25.08
C LEU A 16 -5.18 -19.75 -25.90
N SER A 17 -5.24 -19.82 -27.24
CA SER A 17 -5.44 -18.63 -28.08
C SER A 17 -6.83 -18.01 -27.94
N GLN A 18 -7.80 -18.78 -27.44
CA GLN A 18 -9.16 -18.34 -27.15
C GLN A 18 -9.36 -17.93 -25.68
N SER A 19 -8.33 -18.09 -24.84
CA SER A 19 -8.38 -17.72 -23.42
C SER A 19 -8.58 -16.21 -23.23
N THR A 20 -9.49 -15.87 -22.34
CA THR A 20 -9.70 -14.50 -21.81
C THR A 20 -9.05 -14.30 -20.44
N THR A 21 -8.41 -15.35 -19.89
CA THR A 21 -7.70 -15.30 -18.61
C THR A 21 -6.20 -15.26 -18.86
N TYR A 22 -5.51 -14.36 -18.15
CA TYR A 22 -4.09 -14.14 -18.28
C TYR A 22 -3.40 -14.24 -16.92
N SER A 23 -2.20 -14.83 -16.88
CA SER A 23 -1.33 -14.76 -15.71
C SER A 23 -0.58 -13.44 -15.74
N ILE A 24 -0.96 -12.53 -14.84
CA ILE A 24 -0.45 -11.16 -14.79
C ILE A 24 0.27 -10.86 -13.49
N ALA A 25 0.62 -11.87 -12.69
CA ALA A 25 1.31 -11.65 -11.42
C ALA A 25 2.67 -10.97 -11.66
N PRO A 26 3.06 -9.98 -10.84
CA PRO A 26 4.42 -9.47 -10.86
C PRO A 26 5.43 -10.61 -10.62
N PRO A 27 6.60 -10.61 -11.28
CA PRO A 27 7.60 -11.66 -11.11
C PRO A 27 8.42 -11.47 -9.82
N ASP A 28 7.73 -11.39 -8.69
CA ASP A 28 8.29 -11.26 -7.35
C ASP A 28 8.51 -12.64 -6.72
N ILE A 29 9.77 -12.98 -6.44
CA ILE A 29 10.14 -14.32 -5.97
C ILE A 29 9.85 -14.56 -4.47
N ASN A 30 9.62 -13.48 -3.71
CA ASN A 30 9.37 -13.54 -2.26
C ASN A 30 8.03 -12.89 -1.88
N ALA A 31 7.14 -12.67 -2.85
CA ALA A 31 5.78 -12.23 -2.57
C ALA A 31 5.08 -13.24 -1.67
N ARG A 32 4.50 -12.75 -0.57
CA ARG A 32 3.61 -13.53 0.30
C ARG A 32 2.19 -13.48 -0.29
N PHE A 33 1.32 -14.40 0.13
CA PHE A 33 -0.09 -14.56 -0.34
C PHE A 33 -0.98 -13.29 -0.31
N ILE A 34 -0.48 -12.16 0.20
CA ILE A 34 -1.20 -10.90 0.46
C ILE A 34 -0.62 -9.70 -0.29
N ALA A 35 0.06 -9.90 -1.42
CA ALA A 35 0.64 -8.81 -2.22
C ALA A 35 -0.40 -7.71 -2.47
N PRO A 36 -0.24 -6.48 -1.92
CA PRO A 36 -1.23 -5.44 -2.10
C PRO A 36 -1.12 -4.84 -3.50
N PHE A 37 -2.26 -4.45 -4.08
CA PHE A 37 -2.33 -3.74 -5.36
C PHE A 37 -3.04 -2.41 -5.17
N GLY A 38 -2.56 -1.35 -5.82
CA GLY A 38 -3.18 -0.04 -5.82
C GLY A 38 -3.06 0.62 -7.18
N ALA A 39 -4.18 1.07 -7.74
CA ALA A 39 -4.19 1.90 -8.94
C ALA A 39 -3.85 3.35 -8.59
N ASN A 40 -3.19 4.06 -9.50
CA ASN A 40 -2.99 5.49 -9.37
C ASN A 40 -4.34 6.20 -9.47
N ALA A 41 -4.74 6.90 -8.40
CA ALA A 41 -6.03 7.57 -8.32
C ALA A 41 -6.24 8.69 -9.36
N THR A 42 -5.19 9.12 -10.07
CA THR A 42 -5.26 10.10 -11.18
C THR A 42 -5.02 9.47 -12.56
N ASN A 43 -4.56 8.21 -12.61
CA ASN A 43 -4.27 7.49 -13.85
C ASN A 43 -4.57 5.99 -13.67
N ILE A 44 -5.78 5.57 -14.02
CA ILE A 44 -6.23 4.18 -13.82
C ILE A 44 -5.41 3.13 -14.60
N ASN A 45 -4.61 3.55 -15.58
CA ASN A 45 -3.72 2.65 -16.31
C ASN A 45 -2.44 2.33 -15.53
N GLU A 46 -2.09 3.11 -14.52
CA GLU A 46 -0.89 2.88 -13.74
C GLU A 46 -1.19 2.22 -12.41
N TRP A 47 -0.60 1.06 -12.16
CA TRP A 47 -0.79 0.34 -10.89
C TRP A 47 0.54 0.06 -10.21
N LEU A 48 0.48 0.01 -8.89
CA LEU A 48 1.54 -0.41 -7.99
C LEU A 48 1.17 -1.76 -7.36
N ALA A 49 2.11 -2.69 -7.34
CA ALA A 49 1.99 -3.94 -6.61
C ALA A 49 3.13 -4.08 -5.61
N GLY A 50 2.82 -4.60 -4.42
CA GLY A 50 3.79 -4.86 -3.36
C GLY A 50 4.02 -6.36 -3.16
N GLY A 51 5.27 -6.73 -2.94
CA GLY A 51 5.72 -8.05 -2.47
C GLY A 51 6.94 -7.85 -1.58
N ASN A 52 8.03 -8.59 -1.82
CA ASN A 52 9.33 -8.14 -1.31
C ASN A 52 9.85 -6.91 -2.08
N SER A 53 9.38 -6.74 -3.31
CA SER A 53 9.65 -5.58 -4.16
C SER A 53 8.39 -4.78 -4.45
N LEU A 54 8.56 -3.53 -4.85
CA LEU A 54 7.53 -2.73 -5.50
C LEU A 54 7.64 -2.90 -7.01
N TRP A 55 6.48 -3.06 -7.66
CA TRP A 55 6.36 -3.23 -9.10
C TRP A 55 5.34 -2.25 -9.67
N VAL A 56 5.66 -1.66 -10.81
CA VAL A 56 4.79 -0.69 -11.50
C VAL A 56 4.45 -1.22 -12.90
N GLN A 57 3.21 -1.02 -13.32
CA GLN A 57 2.75 -1.29 -14.69
C GLN A 57 1.90 -0.12 -15.20
N ASP A 58 1.80 0.06 -16.52
CA ASP A 58 1.15 1.21 -17.19
C ASP A 58 0.00 0.82 -18.15
N LYS A 59 -0.49 -0.42 -18.06
CA LYS A 59 -1.55 -1.01 -18.89
C LYS A 59 -2.90 -1.09 -18.19
N GLY A 60 -2.94 -0.90 -16.88
CA GLY A 60 -4.11 -1.07 -16.02
C GLY A 60 -4.74 -2.44 -16.23
N PHE A 61 -6.06 -2.47 -16.43
CA PHE A 61 -6.79 -3.70 -16.75
C PHE A 61 -6.43 -4.29 -18.13
N ALA A 62 -5.72 -3.56 -18.99
CA ALA A 62 -5.24 -4.07 -20.28
C ALA A 62 -3.93 -4.88 -20.17
N ILE A 63 -3.37 -5.06 -18.96
CA ILE A 63 -2.22 -5.95 -18.74
C ILE A 63 -2.55 -7.40 -19.16
N ARG A 64 -1.60 -8.07 -19.79
CA ARG A 64 -1.72 -9.44 -20.35
C ARG A 64 -0.59 -10.38 -19.95
N SER A 65 0.47 -9.87 -19.34
CA SER A 65 1.62 -10.68 -18.92
C SER A 65 2.30 -10.09 -17.68
N GLY A 66 2.81 -10.97 -16.81
CA GLY A 66 3.67 -10.60 -15.68
C GLY A 66 4.94 -9.83 -16.10
N SER A 67 5.44 -10.04 -17.32
CA SER A 67 6.61 -9.32 -17.86
C SER A 67 6.37 -7.83 -18.12
N GLN A 68 5.11 -7.36 -18.05
CA GLN A 68 4.76 -5.96 -18.21
C GLN A 68 4.90 -5.17 -16.91
N TRP A 69 5.14 -5.85 -15.78
CA TRP A 69 5.55 -5.21 -14.55
C TRP A 69 7.02 -4.82 -14.59
N LYS A 70 7.32 -3.61 -14.13
CA LYS A 70 8.66 -3.08 -13.99
C LYS A 70 9.00 -2.98 -12.51
N LYS A 71 10.11 -3.59 -12.09
CA LYS A 71 10.57 -3.50 -10.70
C LYS A 71 11.00 -2.06 -10.41
N ALA A 72 10.50 -1.48 -9.32
CA ALA A 72 10.78 -0.11 -8.92
C ALA A 72 11.66 -0.04 -7.66
N PHE A 73 11.49 -0.98 -6.72
CA PHE A 73 12.26 -1.01 -5.46
C PHE A 73 12.31 -2.41 -4.87
N THR A 74 13.39 -2.79 -4.20
CA THR A 74 13.50 -4.06 -3.47
C THR A 74 13.83 -3.78 -2.01
N LEU A 75 13.08 -4.41 -1.09
CA LEU A 75 13.41 -4.35 0.34
C LEU A 75 14.75 -5.06 0.62
N THR A 76 15.42 -4.69 1.71
CA THR A 76 16.80 -5.14 1.96
C THR A 76 16.89 -6.59 2.44
N SER A 77 15.78 -7.18 2.87
CA SER A 77 15.73 -8.55 3.38
C SER A 77 14.56 -9.34 2.78
N ALA A 78 14.77 -10.62 2.48
CA ALA A 78 13.75 -11.52 1.97
C ALA A 78 12.60 -11.80 2.95
N ASN A 79 12.80 -11.54 4.25
CA ASN A 79 11.76 -11.66 5.27
C ASN A 79 10.85 -10.41 5.36
N GLN A 80 11.15 -9.38 4.59
CA GLN A 80 10.35 -8.17 4.51
C GLN A 80 9.38 -8.25 3.33
N THR A 81 8.14 -7.79 3.54
CA THR A 81 7.11 -7.71 2.51
C THR A 81 6.29 -6.46 2.68
N TYR A 82 5.96 -5.81 1.58
CA TYR A 82 4.93 -4.80 1.51
C TYR A 82 3.57 -5.43 1.82
N THR A 83 2.79 -4.71 2.62
CA THR A 83 1.45 -5.10 3.04
C THR A 83 0.42 -4.02 2.78
N ALA A 84 0.87 -2.80 2.48
CA ALA A 84 0.03 -1.70 2.03
C ALA A 84 0.72 -0.92 0.91
N VAL A 85 -0.03 -0.52 -0.10
CA VAL A 85 0.46 0.39 -1.15
C VAL A 85 -0.60 1.44 -1.49
N ALA A 86 -0.16 2.64 -1.85
CA ALA A 86 -1.02 3.70 -2.37
C ALA A 86 -0.28 4.51 -3.44
N MET A 87 -1.02 5.01 -4.42
CA MET A 87 -0.48 5.82 -5.52
C MET A 87 -1.51 6.87 -5.95
N LYS A 88 -1.07 8.13 -6.08
CA LYS A 88 -1.89 9.24 -6.59
C LYS A 88 -0.98 10.29 -7.23
N GLY A 89 -1.31 10.68 -8.46
CA GLY A 89 -0.52 11.64 -9.22
C GLY A 89 0.90 11.13 -9.38
N ASP A 90 1.83 11.92 -8.85
CA ASP A 90 3.27 11.70 -8.94
C ASP A 90 3.88 11.25 -7.62
N THR A 91 3.04 10.78 -6.68
CA THR A 91 3.46 10.26 -5.39
C THR A 91 2.89 8.86 -5.14
N ALA A 92 3.73 8.00 -4.58
CA ALA A 92 3.37 6.66 -4.16
C ALA A 92 3.94 6.37 -2.77
N ALA A 93 3.32 5.43 -2.05
CA ALA A 93 3.79 4.98 -0.75
C ALA A 93 3.62 3.46 -0.62
N GLY A 94 4.54 2.83 0.08
CA GLY A 94 4.49 1.40 0.42
C GLY A 94 4.80 1.18 1.89
N GLY A 95 3.86 0.60 2.65
CA GLY A 95 4.07 0.13 4.01
C GLY A 95 4.50 -1.33 4.02
N TRP A 96 5.50 -1.68 4.83
CA TRP A 96 6.03 -3.05 4.92
C TRP A 96 6.28 -3.49 6.37
N CYS A 97 6.32 -4.80 6.58
CA CYS A 97 6.82 -5.45 7.79
C CYS A 97 7.81 -6.57 7.46
N GLY A 98 8.65 -6.97 8.41
CA GLY A 98 9.58 -8.07 8.19
C GLY A 98 10.57 -8.38 9.32
N PRO A 99 10.59 -9.63 9.82
CA PRO A 99 9.50 -10.59 9.69
C PRO A 99 8.20 -10.00 10.22
N CYS A 100 7.10 -10.28 9.52
CA CYS A 100 5.75 -9.94 9.98
C CYS A 100 5.31 -10.94 11.05
N ASN A 101 6.01 -10.99 12.18
CA ASN A 101 5.69 -11.78 13.36
C ASN A 101 6.32 -11.09 14.60
N ASN A 102 5.89 -11.44 15.81
CA ASN A 102 6.36 -10.78 17.03
C ASN A 102 7.89 -10.91 17.24
N ALA A 103 8.49 -12.01 16.81
CA ALA A 103 9.89 -12.30 17.02
C ALA A 103 10.75 -11.61 15.95
N GLY A 104 11.42 -10.53 16.35
CA GLY A 104 12.26 -9.74 15.43
C GLY A 104 11.45 -8.84 14.51
N PHE A 105 10.21 -8.49 14.89
CA PHE A 105 9.35 -7.59 14.13
C PHE A 105 10.09 -6.31 13.75
N ALA A 106 10.08 -6.00 12.46
CA ALA A 106 10.44 -4.68 11.96
C ALA A 106 9.37 -4.21 10.98
N ARG A 107 9.32 -2.89 10.78
CA ARG A 107 8.43 -2.24 9.84
C ARG A 107 9.06 -1.00 9.26
N GLY A 108 8.51 -0.52 8.17
CA GLY A 108 8.91 0.73 7.56
C GLY A 108 7.97 1.15 6.47
N ILE A 109 8.29 2.30 5.88
CA ILE A 109 7.55 2.89 4.79
C ILE A 109 8.56 3.32 3.72
N THR A 110 8.20 3.13 2.46
CA THR A 110 8.88 3.72 1.32
C THR A 110 7.98 4.75 0.66
N ILE A 111 8.56 5.83 0.17
CA ILE A 111 7.87 6.87 -0.61
C ILE A 111 8.50 6.93 -1.99
N GLY A 112 7.66 6.99 -3.01
CA GLY A 112 8.05 7.08 -4.41
C GLY A 112 7.61 8.39 -5.04
N THR A 113 8.46 8.93 -5.90
CA THR A 113 8.17 10.07 -6.76
C THR A 113 8.48 9.74 -8.22
N ARG A 114 7.92 10.51 -9.15
CA ARG A 114 8.22 10.35 -10.58
C ARG A 114 9.70 10.54 -10.85
N ASP A 115 10.21 9.65 -11.70
CA ASP A 115 11.55 9.75 -12.24
C ASP A 115 11.56 9.17 -13.66
N ALA A 116 11.62 10.05 -14.66
CA ALA A 116 11.64 9.67 -16.06
C ALA A 116 12.94 8.95 -16.48
N SER A 117 14.01 9.03 -15.67
CA SER A 117 15.26 8.31 -15.91
C SER A 117 15.22 6.86 -15.39
N SER A 118 14.30 6.54 -14.48
CA SER A 118 14.08 5.20 -13.97
C SER A 118 13.31 4.34 -14.99
N ALA A 119 13.74 3.10 -15.19
CA ALA A 119 13.05 2.16 -16.08
C ALA A 119 11.56 1.97 -15.71
N SER A 120 11.25 2.03 -14.40
CA SER A 120 9.88 1.93 -13.89
C SER A 120 9.07 3.22 -14.04
N GLY A 121 9.72 4.36 -14.31
CA GLY A 121 9.11 5.70 -14.26
C GLY A 121 9.01 6.29 -12.84
N TRP A 122 9.57 5.59 -11.84
CA TRP A 122 9.50 5.95 -10.43
C TRP A 122 10.85 5.75 -9.73
N ASN A 123 11.14 6.62 -8.79
CA ASN A 123 12.21 6.44 -7.81
C ASN A 123 11.59 6.30 -6.42
N PHE A 124 11.88 5.20 -5.73
CA PHE A 124 11.40 4.93 -4.38
C PHE A 124 12.57 4.95 -3.39
N ALA A 125 12.32 5.48 -2.20
CA ALA A 125 13.27 5.47 -1.11
C ALA A 125 12.58 5.07 0.20
N ALA A 126 13.31 4.37 1.08
CA ALA A 126 12.90 4.20 2.46
C ALA A 126 12.96 5.53 3.19
N VAL A 127 11.92 5.83 3.98
CA VAL A 127 11.88 7.04 4.80
C VAL A 127 12.10 6.70 6.28
N PRO A 128 12.66 7.62 7.08
CA PRO A 128 12.82 7.41 8.50
C PRO A 128 11.47 7.15 9.20
N THR A 129 11.51 6.33 10.24
CA THR A 129 10.34 5.96 11.05
C THR A 129 10.22 6.81 12.32
N THR A 130 11.02 7.87 12.45
CA THR A 130 10.99 8.83 13.57
C THR A 130 9.57 9.35 13.78
N GLY A 131 9.05 9.20 15.00
CA GLY A 131 7.69 9.61 15.38
C GLY A 131 6.60 8.56 15.11
N LEU A 132 6.91 7.43 14.47
CA LEU A 132 5.98 6.32 14.34
C LEU A 132 6.23 5.26 15.43
N PRO A 133 5.17 4.69 16.03
CA PRO A 133 5.28 3.57 16.96
C PRO A 133 5.71 2.27 16.25
N LEU A 134 6.45 1.39 16.93
CA LEU A 134 6.87 0.08 16.41
C LEU A 134 5.70 -0.93 16.41
N ARG A 135 4.70 -0.63 15.57
CA ARG A 135 3.49 -1.42 15.34
C ARG A 135 3.31 -1.69 13.84
N TYR A 136 2.38 -2.58 13.52
CA TYR A 136 2.08 -2.94 12.14
C TYR A 136 1.51 -1.76 11.34
N VAL A 137 2.04 -1.52 10.14
CA VAL A 137 1.48 -0.53 9.21
C VAL A 137 0.20 -1.11 8.63
N GLY A 138 -0.95 -0.67 9.14
CA GLY A 138 -2.26 -1.09 8.66
C GLY A 138 -2.51 -0.62 7.23
N GLY A 139 -2.11 0.62 6.92
CA GLY A 139 -2.33 1.22 5.61
C GLY A 139 -1.45 2.43 5.37
N VAL A 140 -1.32 2.79 4.10
CA VAL A 140 -0.72 4.05 3.65
C VAL A 140 -1.68 4.72 2.67
N ALA A 141 -1.66 6.05 2.61
CA ALA A 141 -2.47 6.83 1.67
C ALA A 141 -1.68 8.02 1.11
N VAL A 142 -2.05 8.45 -0.09
CA VAL A 142 -1.48 9.64 -0.76
C VAL A 142 -2.58 10.69 -0.97
N GLY A 143 -2.38 11.86 -0.36
CA GLY A 143 -3.23 13.04 -0.45
C GLY A 143 -3.19 13.71 -1.81
N PRO A 144 -4.13 14.64 -2.07
CA PRO A 144 -4.26 15.30 -3.37
C PRO A 144 -3.03 16.12 -3.77
N ASN A 145 -2.20 16.58 -2.83
CA ASN A 145 -1.00 17.36 -3.09
C ASN A 145 0.29 16.55 -2.81
N GLY A 146 0.21 15.22 -2.79
CA GLY A 146 1.35 14.34 -2.51
C GLY A 146 1.65 14.14 -1.03
N GLU A 147 0.75 14.54 -0.12
CA GLU A 147 0.89 14.24 1.30
C GLU A 147 0.87 12.72 1.51
N VAL A 148 1.71 12.20 2.41
CA VAL A 148 1.72 10.76 2.73
C VAL A 148 1.23 10.54 4.15
N TYR A 149 0.27 9.63 4.28
CA TYR A 149 -0.34 9.26 5.55
C TYR A 149 -0.11 7.77 5.83
N ALA A 150 -0.05 7.41 7.10
CA ALA A 150 0.01 6.03 7.55
C ALA A 150 -1.01 5.81 8.66
N SER A 151 -1.75 4.70 8.57
CA SER A 151 -2.49 4.17 9.70
C SER A 151 -1.69 3.04 10.34
N ILE A 152 -1.51 3.13 11.65
CA ILE A 152 -0.78 2.17 12.45
C ILE A 152 -1.77 1.35 13.28
N ASN A 153 -1.68 0.03 13.13
CA ASN A 153 -2.58 -0.91 13.76
C ASN A 153 -2.38 -0.99 15.28
N GLY A 154 -3.42 -1.38 16.02
CA GLY A 154 -3.52 -1.31 17.49
C GLY A 154 -3.36 -2.64 18.23
N PHE A 155 -4.00 -2.73 19.41
CA PHE A 155 -3.84 -3.78 20.43
C PHE A 155 -4.62 -5.06 20.13
N SER A 156 -4.18 -5.80 19.12
CA SER A 156 -4.54 -7.21 18.95
C SER A 156 -3.71 -7.76 17.81
N ARG A 157 -3.45 -9.07 17.82
CA ARG A 157 -2.65 -9.72 16.78
C ARG A 157 -3.21 -9.40 15.39
N ARG A 158 -2.42 -8.64 14.63
CA ARG A 158 -1.78 -9.33 13.50
C ARG A 158 -0.35 -9.76 13.77
N PHE A 159 0.62 -8.92 14.20
CA PHE A 159 2.00 -9.42 14.44
C PHE A 159 2.92 -8.68 15.43
N THR A 160 2.50 -7.67 16.20
CA THR A 160 3.23 -7.12 17.37
C THR A 160 2.33 -6.14 18.13
N GLU A 161 2.32 -6.18 19.47
CA GLU A 161 1.53 -5.29 20.32
C GLU A 161 2.08 -3.85 20.34
N GLY A 162 3.41 -3.71 20.25
CA GLY A 162 4.13 -2.44 20.22
C GLY A 162 3.82 -1.56 21.43
N GLU A 163 3.93 -0.24 21.25
CA GLU A 163 3.56 0.73 22.28
C GLU A 163 2.05 0.66 22.53
N GLY A 164 1.71 0.30 23.77
CA GLY A 164 0.36 0.05 24.33
C GLY A 164 -0.66 1.18 24.16
N ALA A 165 -1.81 1.04 24.84
CA ALA A 165 -2.92 1.99 24.79
C ALA A 165 -2.48 3.45 24.98
N GLY A 166 -3.19 4.38 24.33
CA GLY A 166 -2.92 5.81 24.39
C GLY A 166 -1.84 6.33 23.43
N VAL A 167 -1.43 5.52 22.45
CA VAL A 167 -0.50 5.93 21.38
C VAL A 167 -1.25 6.02 20.05
N GLY A 168 -1.14 7.16 19.37
CA GLY A 168 -1.92 7.48 18.17
C GLY A 168 -1.82 6.45 17.04
N HIS A 169 -2.86 6.43 16.20
CA HIS A 169 -3.06 5.47 15.12
C HIS A 169 -2.93 6.06 13.72
N VAL A 170 -2.97 7.38 13.57
CA VAL A 170 -2.92 8.03 12.25
C VAL A 170 -1.80 9.06 12.23
N PHE A 171 -0.95 8.97 11.22
CA PHE A 171 0.26 9.78 11.12
C PHE A 171 0.40 10.40 9.74
N GLN A 172 1.00 11.59 9.69
CA GLN A 172 1.37 12.27 8.45
C GLN A 172 2.88 12.42 8.37
N TYR A 173 3.46 12.10 7.20
CA TYR A 173 4.88 12.30 6.96
C TYR A 173 5.20 13.77 6.68
N ASN A 174 6.25 14.29 7.31
CA ASN A 174 6.83 15.59 7.05
C ASN A 174 8.18 15.39 6.34
N ALA A 175 8.22 15.72 5.05
CA ALA A 175 9.42 15.57 4.23
C ALA A 175 10.57 16.51 4.66
N THR A 176 10.25 17.69 5.20
CA THR A 176 11.25 18.67 5.65
C THR A 176 12.00 18.17 6.88
N THR A 177 11.29 17.63 7.86
CA THR A 177 11.88 17.12 9.10
C THR A 177 12.22 15.63 9.04
N GLN A 178 11.86 14.96 7.94
CA GLN A 178 11.98 13.52 7.75
C GLN A 178 11.43 12.72 8.94
N SER A 179 10.24 13.10 9.40
CA SER A 179 9.59 12.50 10.57
C SER A 179 8.08 12.39 10.37
N TRP A 180 7.43 11.64 11.24
CA TRP A 180 5.98 11.45 11.24
C TRP A 180 5.34 12.20 12.40
N ALA A 181 4.32 12.98 12.09
CA ALA A 181 3.49 13.67 13.06
C ALA A 181 2.25 12.83 13.37
N ASP A 182 1.96 12.64 14.65
CA ASP A 182 0.71 12.05 15.12
C ASP A 182 -0.44 13.03 14.86
N ILE A 183 -1.45 12.58 14.10
CA ILE A 183 -2.64 13.34 13.72
C ILE A 183 -3.93 12.63 14.19
N SER A 184 -3.81 11.78 15.21
CA SER A 184 -4.91 10.99 15.75
C SER A 184 -5.93 11.85 16.47
N ALA A 185 -5.53 12.88 17.21
CA ALA A 185 -6.46 13.77 17.92
C ALA A 185 -7.49 12.98 18.77
N ASN A 186 -8.80 13.07 18.45
CA ASN A 186 -9.88 12.32 19.10
C ASN A 186 -10.15 10.94 18.47
N PHE A 187 -9.26 10.45 17.60
CA PHE A 187 -9.37 9.11 17.03
C PHE A 187 -9.38 8.08 18.17
N PRO A 188 -10.36 7.16 18.21
CA PRO A 188 -10.47 6.18 19.27
C PRO A 188 -9.26 5.25 19.28
N ASP A 189 -8.89 4.78 20.47
CA ASP A 189 -7.76 3.88 20.68
C ASP A 189 -8.12 2.44 20.25
N VAL A 190 -8.25 2.25 18.94
CA VAL A 190 -8.71 1.00 18.30
C VAL A 190 -7.85 0.68 17.08
N PRO A 191 -7.68 -0.60 16.71
CA PRO A 191 -6.84 -0.96 15.58
C PRO A 191 -7.28 -0.30 14.26
N ALA A 192 -6.37 0.49 13.68
CA ALA A 192 -6.56 1.07 12.35
C ALA A 192 -6.01 0.11 11.27
N ASN A 193 -6.89 -0.33 10.37
CA ASN A 193 -6.63 -1.39 9.41
C ASN A 193 -6.31 -0.87 8.01
N SER A 194 -6.83 0.30 7.65
CA SER A 194 -6.55 0.93 6.37
C SER A 194 -6.86 2.42 6.43
N ILE A 195 -6.26 3.18 5.53
CA ILE A 195 -6.48 4.62 5.37
C ILE A 195 -6.62 4.97 3.90
N GLN A 196 -7.49 5.93 3.59
CA GLN A 196 -7.62 6.53 2.28
C GLN A 196 -7.67 8.06 2.42
N ALA A 197 -6.98 8.74 1.50
CA ALA A 197 -7.04 10.18 1.36
C ALA A 197 -7.87 10.54 0.12
N LEU A 198 -8.96 11.27 0.32
CA LEU A 198 -9.89 11.65 -0.74
C LEU A 198 -9.37 12.84 -1.55
N SER A 199 -9.94 13.05 -2.74
CA SER A 199 -9.54 14.15 -3.63
C SER A 199 -9.76 15.54 -3.03
N ASN A 200 -10.73 15.68 -2.13
CA ASN A 200 -11.00 16.93 -1.42
C ASN A 200 -10.12 17.15 -0.18
N GLY A 201 -9.16 16.25 0.12
CA GLY A 201 -8.28 16.34 1.29
C GLY A 201 -8.85 15.73 2.58
N ALA A 202 -10.03 15.13 2.52
CA ALA A 202 -10.56 14.36 3.65
C ALA A 202 -9.80 13.03 3.83
N LEU A 203 -9.83 12.49 5.06
CA LEU A 203 -9.33 11.15 5.36
C LEU A 203 -10.46 10.21 5.76
N VAL A 204 -10.34 8.96 5.36
CA VAL A 204 -11.19 7.86 5.79
C VAL A 204 -10.29 6.76 6.34
N VAL A 205 -10.59 6.26 7.54
CA VAL A 205 -9.81 5.21 8.18
C VAL A 205 -10.76 4.08 8.59
N ALA A 206 -10.50 2.88 8.09
CA ALA A 206 -11.24 1.70 8.53
C ALA A 206 -10.57 1.10 9.76
N THR A 207 -11.36 0.78 10.77
CA THR A 207 -10.92 0.17 12.03
C THR A 207 -11.59 -1.18 12.23
N ASP A 208 -11.29 -1.84 13.35
CA ASP A 208 -12.01 -3.05 13.77
C ASP A 208 -13.45 -2.78 14.22
N LEU A 209 -13.83 -1.53 14.50
CA LEU A 209 -15.17 -1.18 15.02
C LEU A 209 -16.03 -0.42 14.01
N ALA A 210 -15.44 0.50 13.25
CA ALA A 210 -16.16 1.38 12.34
C ALA A 210 -15.23 1.98 11.28
N VAL A 211 -15.82 2.74 10.35
CA VAL A 211 -15.09 3.61 9.42
C VAL A 211 -15.21 5.04 9.93
N LEU A 212 -14.06 5.68 10.11
CA LEU A 212 -13.96 7.01 10.70
C LEU A 212 -13.58 8.01 9.62
N TYR A 213 -14.18 9.18 9.67
CA TYR A 213 -14.02 10.24 8.70
C TYR A 213 -13.42 11.49 9.34
N ARG A 214 -12.46 12.11 8.65
CA ARG A 214 -11.95 13.44 8.98
C ARG A 214 -12.15 14.36 7.78
N ALA A 215 -12.99 15.38 7.95
CA ALA A 215 -13.27 16.36 6.91
C ALA A 215 -12.01 17.12 6.45
N PRO A 216 -12.00 17.71 5.24
CA PRO A 216 -10.87 18.52 4.78
C PRO A 216 -10.57 19.66 5.75
N GLY A 217 -9.30 19.80 6.15
CA GLY A 217 -8.84 20.83 7.08
C GLY A 217 -9.27 20.63 8.55
N ALA A 218 -10.09 19.61 8.85
CA ALA A 218 -10.47 19.28 10.22
C ALA A 218 -9.35 18.49 10.92
N THR A 219 -9.29 18.62 12.24
CA THR A 219 -8.40 17.83 13.10
C THR A 219 -9.12 16.67 13.80
N ALA A 220 -10.44 16.79 13.99
CA ALA A 220 -11.25 15.79 14.68
C ALA A 220 -11.89 14.77 13.72
N TRP A 221 -12.03 13.54 14.21
CA TRP A 221 -12.63 12.38 13.55
C TRP A 221 -14.10 12.18 13.98
N GLN A 222 -14.89 11.64 13.07
CA GLN A 222 -16.31 11.28 13.22
C GLN A 222 -16.54 9.83 12.82
#